data_AF-A0A1R3HF80-F1
#
_entry.id   AF-A0A1R3HF80-F1
#
_cell.length_a   1.000
_cell.length_b   1.000
_cell.length_c   1.000
_cell.angle_alpha   90.00
_cell.angle_beta   90.00
_cell.angle_gamma   90.00
#
_symmetry.space_group_name_H-M   'P 1'
#
loop_
_entity.id
_entity.type
_entity.pdbx_description
1 polymer ?
#
loop_
_entity_poly.entity_id
_entity_poly.type
_entity_poly.pdbx_seq_one_letter_code
_entity_poly.pdbx_strand_id
1 'polypeptide(L)'
;MRRAGANMEEEGIVGLGLRRRTSWRERGSRSGGGARNADDSDLILRKTNKGCAHMMGMARCSTFSSRLQQGSKGSDINLDFLQNLQQLCSDSDSNSRLAQLDLVSPATFDNQYYINLLSGEGLLPSDQALVTKDYQTRQLVLLYAQDPLAFFQDFKISMLKMGSLGPLTGNDGEICTNCRFIN
;
A
#
# COMPACT_ATOMS: atom_id res chain seq x y z
N MET A 1 -4.19 28.24 -33.98
CA MET A 1 -3.45 27.01 -33.64
C MET A 1 -1.94 27.25 -33.63
N ARG A 2 -1.30 27.21 -32.46
CA ARG A 2 0.13 26.89 -32.32
C ARG A 2 0.28 26.00 -31.09
N ARG A 3 0.88 24.82 -31.30
CA ARG A 3 1.21 23.84 -30.27
C ARG A 3 2.29 24.44 -29.36
N ALA A 4 2.04 24.45 -28.05
CA ALA A 4 3.11 24.52 -27.07
C ALA A 4 3.54 23.08 -26.78
N GLY A 5 4.75 22.73 -27.21
CA GLY A 5 5.41 21.51 -26.78
C GLY A 5 5.89 21.69 -25.34
N ALA A 6 5.39 20.86 -24.44
CA ALA A 6 6.00 20.70 -23.13
C ALA A 6 7.27 19.86 -23.33
N ASN A 7 8.43 20.49 -23.14
CA ASN A 7 9.68 19.79 -22.87
C ASN A 7 9.49 19.06 -21.54
N MET A 8 9.34 17.75 -21.62
CA MET A 8 9.44 16.84 -20.50
C MET A 8 10.92 16.50 -20.38
N GLU A 9 11.67 17.32 -19.65
CA GLU A 9 13.05 17.02 -19.30
C GLU A 9 13.10 15.71 -18.48
N GLU A 10 14.08 14.89 -18.83
CA GLU A 10 14.39 13.60 -18.22
C GLU A 10 14.66 13.75 -16.72
N GLU A 11 13.76 13.22 -15.90
CA GLU A 11 14.10 12.74 -14.56
C GLU A 11 13.89 11.22 -14.55
N GLY A 12 14.84 10.50 -15.17
CA GLY A 12 15.10 9.10 -14.82
C GLY A 12 15.43 9.03 -13.32
N ILE A 13 14.98 8.03 -12.57
CA ILE A 13 15.68 6.75 -12.43
C ILE A 13 14.65 5.74 -11.90
N VAL A 14 14.04 4.95 -12.79
CA VAL A 14 13.73 3.56 -12.41
C VAL A 14 15.08 2.86 -12.47
N GLY A 15 15.60 2.37 -11.35
CA GLY A 15 16.97 1.84 -11.24
C GLY A 15 17.25 0.76 -12.28
N LEU A 16 17.95 1.12 -13.36
CA LEU A 16 18.46 0.18 -14.34
C LEU A 16 19.67 -0.55 -13.73
N GLY A 17 19.78 -1.87 -13.97
CA GLY A 17 20.90 -2.67 -13.47
C GLY A 17 20.65 -3.44 -12.17
N LEU A 18 19.40 -3.54 -11.71
CA LEU A 18 19.00 -4.45 -10.63
C LEU A 18 19.18 -5.91 -11.07
N ARG A 19 19.82 -6.70 -10.21
CA ARG A 19 20.08 -8.14 -10.44
C ARG A 19 19.31 -9.02 -9.46
N ARG A 20 18.96 -10.23 -9.89
CA ARG A 20 18.30 -11.21 -9.01
C ARG A 20 19.33 -11.85 -8.09
N ARG A 21 18.90 -12.10 -6.85
CA ARG A 21 19.62 -12.92 -5.90
C ARG A 21 19.57 -14.41 -6.30
N THR A 22 20.72 -15.07 -6.31
CA THR A 22 20.89 -16.49 -6.67
C THR A 22 20.67 -17.46 -5.50
N SER A 23 20.31 -16.96 -4.32
CA SER A 23 20.01 -17.78 -3.14
C SER A 23 18.85 -17.17 -2.36
N TRP A 24 17.83 -17.99 -2.09
CA TRP A 24 16.75 -17.63 -1.19
C TRP A 24 17.22 -17.82 0.25
N ARG A 25 17.25 -16.73 1.02
CA ARG A 25 17.38 -16.81 2.47
C ARG A 25 15.99 -16.63 3.06
N GLU A 26 15.45 -17.63 3.73
CA GLU A 26 14.23 -17.45 4.52
C GLU A 26 14.50 -16.36 5.56
N ARG A 27 13.68 -15.30 5.55
CA ARG A 27 13.71 -14.29 6.61
C ARG A 27 13.03 -14.89 7.84
N GLY A 28 13.78 -15.61 8.66
CA GLY A 28 13.41 -15.82 10.06
C GLY A 28 13.46 -14.48 10.81
N SER A 29 12.52 -14.24 11.73
CA SER A 29 12.56 -13.10 12.66
C SER A 29 13.90 -13.07 13.38
N ARG A 30 14.79 -12.17 12.95
CA ARG A 30 16.13 -12.04 13.50
C ARG A 30 16.08 -11.01 14.62
N SER A 31 16.14 -11.47 15.86
CA SER A 31 16.37 -10.67 17.08
C SER A 31 17.85 -10.27 17.24
N GLY A 32 18.52 -9.88 16.14
CA GLY A 32 19.95 -9.59 16.18
C GLY A 32 20.39 -8.61 15.09
N GLY A 33 20.70 -7.38 15.53
CA GLY A 33 21.77 -6.52 15.01
C GLY A 33 21.82 -6.32 13.50
N GLY A 34 20.88 -5.52 13.00
CA GLY A 34 20.85 -5.07 11.61
C GLY A 34 19.59 -4.29 11.34
N ALA A 35 19.18 -3.42 12.29
CA ALA A 35 18.22 -2.39 11.99
C ALA A 35 18.83 -1.58 10.85
N ARG A 36 18.26 -1.69 9.64
CA ARG A 36 18.45 -0.65 8.65
C ARG A 36 17.93 0.60 9.35
N ASN A 37 18.81 1.56 9.64
CA ASN A 37 18.43 2.85 10.23
C ASN A 37 17.36 3.45 9.33
N ALA A 38 16.10 3.22 9.70
CA ALA A 38 14.96 3.91 9.14
C ALA A 38 14.82 5.11 10.06
N ASP A 39 15.15 6.30 9.55
CA ASP A 39 14.75 7.54 10.21
C ASP A 39 13.23 7.50 10.45
N ASP A 40 12.73 8.22 11.45
CA ASP A 40 11.30 8.25 11.76
C ASP A 40 10.45 8.64 10.53
N SER A 41 11.00 9.48 9.65
CA SER A 41 10.40 9.83 8.35
C SER A 41 10.29 8.62 7.40
N ASP A 42 11.26 7.70 7.38
CA ASP A 42 11.19 6.46 6.58
C ASP A 42 10.16 5.48 7.15
N LEU A 43 9.95 5.47 8.47
CA LEU A 43 8.89 4.67 9.10
C LEU A 43 7.50 5.20 8.75
N ILE A 44 7.31 6.52 8.76
CA ILE A 44 6.05 7.17 8.37
C ILE A 44 5.77 6.92 6.89
N LEU A 45 6.76 7.11 6.02
CA LEU A 45 6.66 6.81 4.58
C LEU A 45 6.29 5.34 4.34
N ARG A 46 6.92 4.38 5.05
CA ARG A 46 6.57 2.96 4.93
C ARG A 46 5.15 2.64 5.38
N LYS A 47 4.65 3.33 6.41
CA LYS A 47 3.28 3.13 6.92
C LYS A 47 2.24 3.70 5.94
N THR A 48 2.47 4.88 5.36
CA THR A 48 1.54 5.50 4.39
C THR A 48 1.58 4.80 3.03
N ASN A 49 2.75 4.33 2.59
CA ASN A 49 2.93 3.66 1.31
C ASN A 49 2.21 2.29 1.23
N LYS A 50 1.93 1.66 2.38
CA LYS A 50 1.05 0.48 2.43
C LYS A 50 -0.39 0.82 2.05
N GLY A 51 -0.93 1.93 2.56
CA GLY A 51 -2.27 2.38 2.19
C GLY A 51 -2.38 2.74 0.71
N CYS A 52 -1.27 3.23 0.14
CA CYS A 52 -1.19 3.61 -1.25
C CYS A 52 -1.40 2.45 -2.25
N ALA A 53 -0.99 1.22 -1.91
CA ALA A 53 -1.21 0.05 -2.78
C ALA A 53 -2.66 -0.46 -2.74
N HIS A 54 -3.43 -0.07 -1.72
CA HIS A 54 -4.83 -0.47 -1.54
C HIS A 54 -5.82 0.50 -2.19
N MET A 55 -5.31 1.51 -2.90
CA MET A 55 -6.10 2.37 -3.79
C MET A 55 -6.89 1.58 -4.84
N MET A 56 -6.31 0.48 -5.31
CA MET A 56 -6.88 -0.39 -6.32
C MET A 56 -6.74 -1.85 -5.90
N GLY A 57 -7.62 -2.69 -6.44
CA GLY A 57 -7.56 -4.13 -6.25
C GLY A 57 -8.49 -4.63 -5.15
N MET A 58 -8.31 -5.91 -4.81
CA MET A 58 -9.27 -6.67 -4.02
C MET A 58 -8.61 -7.41 -2.88
N ALA A 59 -9.35 -7.58 -1.79
CA ALA A 59 -8.96 -8.40 -0.66
C ALA A 59 -10.02 -9.48 -0.38
N ARG A 60 -9.55 -10.63 0.12
CA ARG A 60 -10.43 -11.75 0.49
C ARG A 60 -11.10 -11.49 1.83
N CYS A 61 -12.34 -11.94 2.04
CA CYS A 61 -13.03 -11.85 3.33
C CYS A 61 -12.19 -12.37 4.51
N SER A 62 -11.40 -13.43 4.28
CA SER A 62 -10.48 -13.99 5.28
C SER A 62 -9.45 -12.97 5.82
N THR A 63 -9.09 -11.95 5.05
CA THR A 63 -8.10 -10.92 5.44
C THR A 63 -8.66 -9.83 6.36
N PHE A 64 -9.98 -9.64 6.38
CA PHE A 64 -10.65 -8.62 7.19
C PHE A 64 -11.79 -9.17 8.07
N SER A 65 -11.89 -10.49 8.20
CA SER A 65 -12.89 -11.18 9.02
C SER A 65 -12.88 -10.73 10.50
N SER A 66 -11.71 -10.39 11.03
CA SER A 66 -11.54 -9.85 12.39
C SER A 66 -12.27 -8.52 12.61
N ARG A 67 -12.46 -7.73 11.54
CA ARG A 67 -13.26 -6.50 11.57
C ARG A 67 -14.75 -6.81 11.61
N LEU A 68 -15.19 -7.80 10.83
CA LEU A 68 -16.59 -8.25 10.81
C LEU A 68 -17.03 -8.83 12.17
N GLN A 69 -16.12 -9.53 12.86
CA GLN A 69 -16.36 -10.10 14.19
C GLN A 69 -16.40 -9.05 15.31
N GLN A 70 -15.62 -7.97 15.19
CA GLN A 70 -15.69 -6.84 16.13
C GLN A 70 -17.00 -6.06 16.01
N GLY A 71 -17.62 -6.08 14.82
CA GLY A 71 -18.91 -5.45 14.56
C GLY A 71 -18.93 -3.97 14.95
N SER A 72 -20.02 -3.52 15.55
CA SER A 72 -20.23 -2.14 16.00
C SER A 72 -19.40 -1.71 17.22
N LYS A 73 -18.52 -2.58 17.75
CA LYS A 73 -17.68 -2.24 18.91
C LYS A 73 -16.48 -1.36 18.55
N GLY A 74 -16.17 -1.22 17.27
CA GLY A 74 -15.23 -0.21 16.78
C GLY A 74 -15.96 1.13 16.64
N SER A 75 -15.50 2.16 17.34
CA SER A 75 -16.09 3.52 17.26
C SER A 75 -15.91 4.19 15.89
N ASP A 76 -15.04 3.64 15.05
CA ASP A 76 -14.49 4.32 13.87
C ASP A 76 -14.90 3.61 12.57
N ILE A 77 -16.09 2.99 12.55
CA ILE A 77 -16.58 2.18 11.43
C ILE A 77 -17.94 2.66 10.93
N ASN A 78 -18.08 2.79 9.62
CA ASN A 78 -19.38 2.99 9.01
C ASN A 78 -20.20 1.69 9.14
N LEU A 79 -21.35 1.76 9.82
CA LEU A 79 -22.20 0.60 10.09
C LEU A 79 -22.84 0.03 8.82
N ASP A 80 -23.23 0.87 7.87
CA ASP A 80 -23.83 0.44 6.60
C ASP A 80 -22.77 -0.28 5.75
N PHE A 81 -21.54 0.24 5.74
CA PHE A 81 -20.41 -0.41 5.10
C PHE A 81 -20.12 -1.78 5.72
N LEU A 82 -20.09 -1.89 7.05
CA LEU A 82 -19.90 -3.16 7.75
C LEU A 82 -21.00 -4.16 7.40
N GLN A 83 -22.27 -3.75 7.39
CA GLN A 83 -23.40 -4.63 7.05
C GLN A 83 -23.28 -5.19 5.63
N ASN A 84 -22.92 -4.33 4.67
CA ASN A 84 -22.67 -4.76 3.28
C ASN A 84 -21.54 -5.80 3.20
N LEU A 85 -20.44 -5.58 3.94
CA LEU A 85 -19.34 -6.56 4.00
C LEU A 85 -19.76 -7.86 4.69
N GLN A 86 -20.57 -7.80 5.75
CA GLN A 86 -21.09 -8.99 6.42
C GLN A 86 -21.95 -9.82 5.46
N GLN A 87 -22.86 -9.20 4.71
CA GLN A 87 -23.65 -9.89 3.68
C GLN A 87 -22.76 -10.51 2.60
N LEU A 88 -21.78 -9.77 2.11
CA LEU A 88 -20.82 -10.27 1.13
C LEU A 88 -20.02 -11.47 1.65
N CYS A 89 -19.75 -11.54 2.95
CA CYS A 89 -18.92 -12.56 3.57
C CYS A 89 -19.74 -13.61 4.38
N SER A 90 -21.06 -13.73 4.19
CA SER A 90 -21.93 -14.59 5.01
C SER A 90 -21.93 -16.09 4.64
N ASP A 91 -21.67 -16.47 3.38
CA ASP A 91 -21.80 -17.90 2.97
C ASP A 91 -20.61 -18.78 3.39
N SER A 92 -20.81 -20.10 3.38
CA SER A 92 -19.81 -21.12 3.78
C SER A 92 -18.50 -21.09 2.97
N ASP A 93 -18.52 -20.57 1.73
CA ASP A 93 -17.34 -20.36 0.88
C ASP A 93 -16.77 -18.92 0.94
N SER A 94 -17.26 -18.10 1.88
CA SER A 94 -16.96 -16.67 2.02
C SER A 94 -15.47 -16.35 2.13
N ASN A 95 -14.64 -17.24 2.66
CA ASN A 95 -13.20 -16.99 2.80
C ASN A 95 -12.47 -16.74 1.46
N SER A 96 -13.06 -17.18 0.34
CA SER A 96 -12.56 -16.97 -1.01
C SER A 96 -13.13 -15.72 -1.70
N ARG A 97 -14.25 -15.17 -1.19
CA ARG A 97 -14.90 -13.99 -1.79
C ARG A 97 -14.04 -12.75 -1.66
N LEU A 98 -14.10 -11.93 -2.70
CA LEU A 98 -13.32 -10.73 -2.87
C LEU A 98 -14.19 -9.50 -2.64
N ALA A 99 -13.63 -8.53 -1.91
CA ALA A 99 -14.15 -7.18 -1.76
C ALA A 99 -13.14 -6.20 -2.35
N GLN A 100 -13.64 -5.11 -2.93
CA GLN A 100 -12.78 -4.02 -3.44
C GLN A 100 -12.15 -3.28 -2.26
N LEU A 101 -10.85 -2.96 -2.35
CA LEU A 101 -10.15 -2.19 -1.33
C LEU A 101 -10.59 -0.72 -1.31
N ASP A 102 -10.96 -0.19 -2.49
CA ASP A 102 -11.68 1.07 -2.66
C ASP A 102 -13.06 0.79 -3.27
N LEU A 103 -14.12 1.11 -2.54
CA LEU A 103 -15.49 0.88 -2.97
C LEU A 103 -15.96 1.89 -4.04
N VAL A 104 -15.43 3.10 -4.01
CA VAL A 104 -15.91 4.23 -4.82
C VAL A 104 -15.19 4.26 -6.17
N SER A 105 -13.89 4.00 -6.19
CA SER A 105 -13.04 4.03 -7.40
C SER A 105 -12.16 2.78 -7.55
N PRO A 106 -12.72 1.56 -7.66
CA PRO A 106 -11.93 0.31 -7.62
C PRO A 106 -10.86 0.16 -8.71
N ALA A 107 -11.02 0.89 -9.83
CA ALA A 107 -10.18 0.82 -11.02
C ALA A 107 -9.37 2.11 -11.27
N THR A 108 -9.44 3.09 -10.37
CA THR A 108 -8.77 4.39 -10.52
C THR A 108 -7.72 4.57 -9.45
N PHE A 109 -6.56 5.11 -9.84
CA PHE A 109 -5.51 5.49 -8.91
C PHE A 109 -5.64 6.99 -8.61
N ASP A 110 -6.46 7.33 -7.64
CA ASP A 110 -6.74 8.71 -7.19
C ASP A 110 -6.45 8.91 -5.69
N ASN A 111 -7.22 9.71 -4.94
CA ASN A 111 -7.07 9.89 -3.50
C ASN A 111 -8.31 9.47 -2.69
N GLN A 112 -9.34 8.93 -3.34
CA GLN A 112 -10.59 8.46 -2.76
C GLN A 112 -10.38 7.43 -1.64
N TYR A 113 -9.34 6.59 -1.74
CA TYR A 113 -8.91 5.71 -0.65
C TYR A 113 -8.81 6.45 0.69
N TYR A 114 -8.16 7.62 0.73
CA TYR A 114 -7.99 8.40 1.95
C TYR A 114 -9.31 9.01 2.44
N ILE A 115 -10.20 9.38 1.51
CA ILE A 115 -11.54 9.87 1.83
C ILE A 115 -12.38 8.76 2.49
N ASN A 116 -12.29 7.54 1.98
CA ASN A 116 -12.96 6.36 2.54
C ASN A 116 -12.46 6.07 3.97
N LEU A 117 -11.14 6.19 4.23
CA LEU A 117 -10.59 5.99 5.57
C LEU A 117 -11.17 6.97 6.60
N LEU A 118 -11.32 8.23 6.22
CA LEU A 118 -11.91 9.27 7.09
C LEU A 118 -13.39 9.01 7.35
N SER A 119 -14.09 8.33 6.44
CA SER A 119 -15.49 7.94 6.57
C SER A 119 -15.68 6.61 7.33
N GLY A 120 -14.59 5.97 7.80
CA GLY A 120 -14.65 4.68 8.48
C GLY A 120 -14.86 3.48 7.55
N GLU A 121 -14.62 3.69 6.25
CA GLU A 121 -14.87 2.75 5.15
C GLU A 121 -13.58 2.09 4.63
N GLY A 122 -12.48 2.15 5.38
CA GLY A 122 -11.31 1.33 5.04
C GLY A 122 -11.69 -0.15 5.08
N LEU A 123 -11.19 -1.00 4.18
CA LEU A 123 -11.53 -2.42 4.21
C LEU A 123 -10.73 -3.17 5.29
N LEU A 124 -9.41 -3.03 5.26
CA LEU A 124 -8.53 -3.79 6.16
C LEU A 124 -8.38 -3.10 7.52
N PRO A 125 -8.21 -3.86 8.62
CA PRO A 125 -7.88 -3.29 9.92
C PRO A 125 -6.60 -2.44 9.90
N SER A 126 -5.61 -2.82 9.08
CA SER A 126 -4.36 -2.07 8.92
C SER A 126 -4.57 -0.71 8.26
N ASP A 127 -5.58 -0.59 7.41
CA ASP A 127 -5.88 0.65 6.69
C ASP A 127 -6.59 1.63 7.64
N GLN A 128 -7.60 1.16 8.37
CA GLN A 128 -8.28 1.98 9.36
C GLN A 128 -7.36 2.38 10.52
N ALA A 129 -6.32 1.60 10.81
CA ALA A 129 -5.29 1.96 11.79
C ALA A 129 -4.55 3.26 11.45
N LEU A 130 -4.47 3.64 10.17
CA LEU A 130 -3.81 4.90 9.74
C LEU A 130 -4.50 6.15 10.29
N VAL A 131 -5.81 6.08 10.55
CA VAL A 131 -6.60 7.19 11.09
C VAL A 131 -6.79 7.08 12.61
N THR A 132 -6.80 5.84 13.12
CA THR A 132 -7.28 5.55 14.49
C THR A 132 -6.18 5.31 15.52
N LYS A 133 -4.97 4.92 15.10
CA LYS A 133 -3.90 4.50 16.02
C LYS A 133 -2.79 5.53 16.22
N ASP A 134 -2.55 6.39 15.24
CA ASP A 134 -1.42 7.31 15.26
C ASP A 134 -1.82 8.70 14.73
N TYR A 135 -1.47 9.75 15.49
CA TYR A 135 -1.87 11.11 15.17
C TYR A 135 -1.15 11.65 13.92
N GLN A 136 0.13 11.31 13.74
CA GLN A 136 0.92 11.80 12.60
C GLN A 136 0.41 11.17 11.30
N THR A 137 0.12 9.87 11.31
CA THR A 137 -0.47 9.20 10.15
C THR A 137 -1.87 9.75 9.84
N ARG A 138 -2.67 10.07 10.86
CA ARG A 138 -3.98 10.69 10.67
C ARG A 138 -3.89 12.05 9.98
N GLN A 139 -2.92 12.89 10.35
CA GLN A 139 -2.70 14.19 9.69
C GLN A 139 -2.33 14.02 8.21
N LEU A 140 -1.50 13.02 7.88
CA LEU A 140 -1.17 12.71 6.49
C LEU A 140 -2.38 12.21 5.70
N VAL A 141 -3.23 11.36 6.30
CA VAL A 141 -4.48 10.93 5.65
C VAL A 141 -5.38 12.13 5.36
N LEU A 142 -5.50 13.07 6.31
CA LEU A 142 -6.26 14.32 6.10
C LEU A 142 -5.67 15.18 4.98
N LEU A 143 -4.34 15.29 4.92
CA LEU A 143 -3.65 16.02 3.85
C LEU A 143 -3.94 15.40 2.48
N TYR A 144 -3.73 14.10 2.33
CA TYR A 144 -3.91 13.41 1.05
C TYR A 144 -5.38 13.36 0.59
N ALA A 145 -6.33 13.32 1.53
CA ALA A 145 -7.74 13.44 1.20
C ALA A 145 -8.10 14.83 0.63
N GLN A 146 -7.41 15.89 1.06
CA GLN A 146 -7.66 17.27 0.61
C GLN A 146 -6.82 17.67 -0.61
N ASP A 147 -5.60 17.15 -0.72
CA ASP A 147 -4.64 17.48 -1.76
C ASP A 147 -4.13 16.20 -2.46
N PRO A 148 -4.75 15.81 -3.59
CA PRO A 148 -4.30 14.69 -4.40
C PRO A 148 -2.87 14.87 -4.94
N LEU A 149 -2.42 16.11 -5.20
CA LEU A 149 -1.09 16.36 -5.76
C LEU A 149 0.01 16.08 -4.73
N ALA A 150 -0.20 16.49 -3.47
CA ALA A 150 0.69 16.17 -2.37
C ALA A 150 0.85 14.64 -2.23
N PHE A 151 -0.26 13.90 -2.32
CA PHE A 151 -0.23 12.44 -2.35
C PHE A 151 0.62 11.88 -3.50
N PHE A 152 0.38 12.30 -4.75
CA PHE A 152 1.12 11.76 -5.88
C PHE A 152 2.63 12.07 -5.83
N GLN A 153 3.00 13.24 -5.31
CA GLN A 153 4.40 13.61 -5.11
C GLN A 153 5.08 12.69 -4.10
N ASP A 154 4.49 12.52 -2.92
CA ASP A 154 5.03 11.65 -1.87
C ASP A 154 5.01 10.18 -2.29
N PHE A 155 4.01 9.76 -3.07
CA PHE A 155 3.94 8.42 -3.65
C PHE A 155 5.12 8.15 -4.60
N LYS A 156 5.40 9.07 -5.53
CA LYS A 156 6.53 8.96 -6.46
C LYS A 156 7.84 8.80 -5.69
N ILE A 157 8.09 9.65 -4.70
CA ILE A 157 9.30 9.62 -3.87
C ILE A 157 9.39 8.29 -3.10
N SER A 158 8.27 7.83 -2.55
CA SER A 158 8.21 6.58 -1.79
C SER A 158 8.49 5.35 -2.65
N MET A 159 7.98 5.31 -3.89
CA MET A 159 8.26 4.24 -4.85
C MET A 159 9.75 4.21 -5.26
N LEU A 160 10.37 5.37 -5.46
CA LEU A 160 11.81 5.47 -5.75
C LEU A 160 12.65 4.94 -4.58
N LYS A 161 12.35 5.38 -3.35
CA LYS A 161 13.04 4.90 -2.13
C LYS A 161 12.85 3.40 -1.91
N MET A 162 11.65 2.88 -2.16
CA MET A 162 11.36 1.44 -2.07
C MET A 162 12.18 0.65 -3.09
N GLY A 163 12.28 1.14 -4.32
CA GLY A 163 13.09 0.54 -5.39
C GLY A 163 14.59 0.54 -5.09
N SER A 164 15.08 1.48 -4.28
CA SER A 164 16.49 1.54 -3.87
C SER A 164 16.82 0.71 -2.62
N LEU A 165 15.88 -0.09 -2.08
CA LEU A 165 16.13 -0.88 -0.88
C LEU A 165 16.94 -2.16 -1.15
N GLY A 166 18.25 -2.08 -0.92
CA GLY A 166 19.17 -3.23 -0.96
C GLY A 166 19.30 -3.89 -2.34
N PRO A 167 19.51 -3.11 -3.42
CA PRO A 167 19.67 -3.65 -4.76
C PRO A 167 20.98 -4.44 -4.89
N LEU A 168 20.94 -5.54 -5.64
CA LEU A 168 22.15 -6.17 -6.15
C LEU A 168 22.51 -5.49 -7.48
N THR A 169 23.76 -5.03 -7.60
CA THR A 169 24.27 -4.29 -8.76
C THR A 169 25.68 -4.77 -9.12
N GLY A 170 26.22 -4.33 -10.26
CA GLY A 170 27.56 -4.74 -10.69
C GLY A 170 27.63 -6.23 -11.02
N ASN A 171 28.50 -6.97 -10.33
CA ASN A 171 28.69 -8.41 -10.50
C ASN A 171 27.91 -9.24 -9.46
N ASP A 172 27.22 -8.59 -8.53
CA ASP A 172 26.43 -9.29 -7.51
C ASP A 172 25.08 -9.71 -8.09
N GLY A 173 24.83 -11.02 -8.07
CA GLY A 173 23.62 -11.61 -8.64
C GLY A 173 23.65 -11.76 -10.16
N GLU A 174 22.49 -12.09 -10.73
CA GLU A 174 22.37 -12.45 -12.14
C GLU A 174 21.26 -11.70 -12.87
N ILE A 175 21.37 -11.63 -14.20
CA ILE A 175 20.27 -11.24 -15.08
C ILE A 175 19.52 -12.51 -15.45
N CYS A 176 18.26 -12.61 -15.03
CA CYS A 176 17.48 -13.82 -15.23
C CYS A 176 17.00 -13.95 -16.66
N THR A 177 17.19 -15.15 -17.22
CA THR A 177 16.54 -15.55 -18.47
C THR A 177 15.11 -16.03 -18.23
N ASN A 178 14.85 -16.62 -17.05
CA ASN A 178 13.52 -17.04 -16.59
C ASN A 178 13.31 -16.66 -15.12
N CYS A 179 12.33 -15.81 -14.81
CA CYS A 179 12.09 -15.34 -13.43
C CYS A 179 11.66 -16.45 -12.44
N ARG A 180 11.27 -17.63 -12.93
CA ARG A 180 10.86 -18.76 -12.07
C ARG A 180 12.05 -19.58 -11.56
N PHE A 181 13.17 -19.58 -12.28
CA PHE A 181 14.34 -20.41 -11.98
C PHE A 181 15.62 -19.58 -11.88
N ILE A 182 16.57 -20.01 -11.08
CA ILE A 182 17.94 -19.45 -11.12
C ILE A 182 18.60 -20.00 -12.40
N ASN A 183 19.47 -19.21 -13.03
CA ASN A 183 20.17 -19.67 -14.23
C ASN A 183 21.16 -20.81 -13.94
#